data_AF-J9E7E2-F1
#
_entry.id   AF-J9E7E2-F1
#
_cell.length_a   1.000
_cell.length_b   1.000
_cell.length_c   1.000
_cell.angle_alpha   90.00
_cell.angle_beta   90.00
_cell.angle_gamma   90.00
#
_symmetry.space_group_name_H-M   'P 1'
#
loop_
_entity.id
_entity.type
_entity.pdbx_description
1 polymer ?
#
loop_
_entity_poly.entity_id
_entity_poly.type
_entity_poly.pdbx_seq_one_letter_code
_entity_poly.pdbx_strand_id
1 'polypeptide(L)'
;AGDKVVCYLVERKDGNSDVFEMGTKTSVFGRNGLEVNLLDFKQMTMESSAVLGKPENGKKISQKTLVKRITFGAAVVGFMKTLINSLSEYCNRTLQQNLPLAKMNAIKVGEYFLR
;
A
#
# COMPACT_ATOMS: atom_id res chain seq x y z
N ALA A 1 -2.29 -34.51 -3.76
CA ALA A 1 -2.83 -33.69 -4.85
C ALA A 1 -2.66 -32.24 -4.44
N GLY A 2 -1.93 -31.41 -5.21
CA GLY A 2 -1.71 -30.02 -4.82
C GLY A 2 -3.00 -29.21 -4.98
N ASP A 3 -3.32 -28.38 -3.99
CA ASP A 3 -4.51 -27.53 -4.02
C ASP A 3 -4.52 -26.66 -5.29
N LYS A 4 -5.56 -26.83 -6.10
CA LYS A 4 -5.78 -26.02 -7.31
C LYS A 4 -6.31 -24.66 -6.89
N VAL A 5 -5.46 -23.64 -7.00
CA VAL A 5 -5.89 -22.24 -6.83
C VAL A 5 -6.62 -21.79 -8.08
N VAL A 6 -7.87 -21.34 -7.92
CA VAL A 6 -8.70 -20.73 -8.97
C VAL A 6 -8.95 -19.27 -8.61
N CYS A 7 -8.92 -18.36 -9.58
CA CYS A 7 -9.21 -16.94 -9.38
C CYS A 7 -10.59 -16.62 -9.95
N TYR A 8 -11.35 -15.79 -9.23
CA TYR A 8 -12.70 -15.38 -9.62
C TYR A 8 -12.80 -13.85 -9.67
N LEU A 9 -13.61 -13.33 -10.58
CA LEU A 9 -14.08 -11.96 -10.56
C LEU A 9 -15.35 -11.90 -9.70
N VAL A 10 -15.31 -11.12 -8.63
CA VAL A 10 -16.43 -10.96 -7.70
C VAL A 10 -16.85 -9.50 -7.71
N GLU A 11 -18.07 -9.25 -8.20
CA GLU A 11 -18.63 -7.91 -8.19
C GLU A 11 -19.18 -7.57 -6.81
N ARG A 12 -18.86 -6.37 -6.33
CA ARG A 12 -19.53 -5.78 -5.18
C ARG A 12 -20.87 -5.23 -5.65
N LYS A 13 -21.97 -5.81 -5.19
CA LYS A 13 -23.31 -5.25 -5.41
C LYS A 13 -23.66 -4.30 -4.28
N ASP A 14 -24.10 -3.09 -4.61
CA ASP A 14 -24.60 -2.14 -3.61
C ASP A 14 -25.99 -2.60 -3.14
N GLY A 15 -26.06 -3.17 -1.93
CA GLY A 15 -27.31 -3.67 -1.33
C GLY A 15 -27.12 -4.89 -0.43
N ASN A 16 -28.24 -5.42 0.10
CA ASN A 16 -28.29 -6.62 0.95
C ASN A 16 -28.09 -7.90 0.12
N SER A 17 -26.97 -8.02 -0.59
CA SER A 17 -26.62 -9.21 -1.36
C SER A 17 -25.77 -10.16 -0.52
N ASP A 18 -26.16 -11.43 -0.44
CA ASP A 18 -25.51 -12.52 0.32
C ASP A 18 -24.09 -12.91 -0.16
N VAL A 19 -23.43 -12.07 -0.95
CA VAL A 19 -22.21 -12.39 -1.71
C VAL A 19 -20.97 -12.35 -0.82
N PHE A 20 -20.79 -11.29 -0.03
CA PHE A 20 -19.82 -11.19 1.06
C PHE A 20 -20.12 -9.94 1.90
N GLU A 21 -19.83 -9.99 3.19
CA GLU A 21 -19.92 -8.82 4.05
C GLU A 21 -18.55 -8.17 4.19
N MET A 22 -18.48 -6.86 3.93
CA MET A 22 -17.29 -6.08 4.22
C MET A 22 -17.24 -5.85 5.73
N GLY A 23 -16.30 -6.52 6.41
CA GLY A 23 -16.08 -6.36 7.83
C GLY A 23 -15.69 -4.93 8.19
N THR A 24 -15.68 -4.65 9.50
CA THR A 24 -15.28 -3.34 10.03
C THR A 24 -13.89 -2.94 9.53
N LYS A 25 -13.75 -1.65 9.19
CA LYS A 25 -12.47 -1.09 8.77
C LYS A 25 -11.40 -1.31 9.83
N THR A 26 -10.32 -1.98 9.45
CA THR A 26 -9.13 -2.17 10.26
C THR A 26 -8.30 -0.90 10.24
N SER A 27 -8.06 -0.31 11.41
CA SER A 27 -7.15 0.82 11.54
C SER A 27 -5.70 0.34 11.41
N VAL A 28 -4.95 0.95 10.49
CA VAL A 28 -3.53 0.68 10.30
C VAL A 28 -2.75 1.94 10.64
N PHE A 29 -1.90 1.86 11.67
CA PHE A 29 -1.07 2.97 12.12
C PHE A 29 -0.24 3.56 10.96
N GLY A 30 -0.26 4.89 10.83
CA GLY A 30 0.46 5.61 9.78
C GLY A 30 -0.14 5.48 8.37
N ARG A 31 -1.29 4.83 8.20
CA ARG A 31 -1.96 4.63 6.89
C ARG A 31 -3.45 4.97 6.94
N ASN A 32 -3.79 6.13 7.47
CA ASN A 32 -5.18 6.56 7.67
C ASN A 32 -5.99 6.66 6.35
N GLY A 33 -5.32 6.90 5.23
CA GLY A 33 -5.93 6.92 3.89
C GLY A 33 -6.09 5.54 3.23
N LEU A 34 -5.65 4.47 3.88
CA LEU A 34 -5.80 3.11 3.37
C LEU A 34 -7.03 2.45 4.02
N GLU A 35 -7.96 1.98 3.20
CA GLU A 35 -9.05 1.13 3.65
C GLU A 35 -8.60 -0.33 3.64
N VAL A 36 -8.52 -0.91 4.83
CA VAL A 36 -8.25 -2.33 5.02
C VAL A 36 -9.47 -2.91 5.69
N ASN A 37 -10.15 -3.84 5.03
CA ASN A 37 -11.32 -4.51 5.56
C ASN A 37 -11.09 -6.01 5.47
N LEU A 38 -11.54 -6.73 6.49
CA LEU A 38 -11.66 -8.17 6.38
C LEU A 38 -12.89 -8.47 5.51
N LEU A 39 -12.76 -9.33 4.52
CA LEU A 39 -13.89 -9.82 3.74
C LEU A 39 -14.27 -11.20 4.30
N ASP A 40 -15.50 -11.33 4.78
CA ASP A 40 -16.05 -12.62 5.16
C ASP A 40 -16.97 -13.13 4.04
N PHE A 41 -16.54 -14.22 3.40
CA PHE A 41 -17.28 -14.85 2.33
C PHE A 41 -18.18 -15.94 2.93
N LYS A 42 -19.49 -15.71 2.92
CA LYS A 42 -20.48 -16.76 3.20
C LYS A 42 -20.43 -17.82 2.09
N GLN A 43 -21.10 -18.97 2.29
CA GLN A 43 -21.18 -20.00 1.25
C GLN A 43 -21.72 -19.39 -0.05
N MET A 44 -20.83 -19.23 -1.03
CA MET A 44 -21.12 -18.56 -2.29
C MET A 44 -21.01 -19.54 -3.45
N THR A 45 -22.04 -19.56 -4.30
CA THR A 45 -21.99 -20.30 -5.58
C THR A 45 -21.43 -19.37 -6.65
N MET A 46 -20.32 -19.77 -7.26
CA MET A 46 -19.68 -19.03 -8.35
C MET A 46 -20.03 -19.65 -9.69
N GLU A 47 -20.53 -18.83 -10.61
CA GLU A 47 -20.71 -19.20 -12.01
C GLU A 47 -19.35 -19.49 -12.68
N SER A 48 -19.32 -20.41 -13.64
CA SER A 48 -18.10 -20.72 -14.40
C SER A 48 -17.62 -19.53 -15.24
N SER A 49 -18.54 -18.64 -15.63
CA SER A 49 -18.27 -17.38 -16.33
C SER A 49 -17.49 -16.37 -15.48
N ALA A 50 -17.54 -16.49 -14.15
CA ALA A 50 -16.82 -15.62 -13.23
C ALA A 50 -15.34 -16.02 -13.04
N VAL A 51 -14.90 -17.16 -13.60
CA VAL A 51 -13.51 -17.60 -13.50
C VAL A 51 -12.60 -16.65 -14.28
N LEU A 52 -11.62 -16.07 -13.59
CA LEU A 52 -10.61 -15.23 -14.19
C LEU A 52 -9.57 -16.09 -14.91
N GLY A 53 -9.69 -16.18 -16.24
CA GLY A 53 -8.79 -16.98 -17.07
C GLY A 53 -9.17 -18.46 -17.06
N LYS A 54 -8.19 -19.35 -16.96
CA LYS A 54 -8.44 -20.81 -16.85
C LYS A 54 -8.22 -21.28 -15.42
N PRO A 55 -8.98 -22.29 -14.91
CA PRO A 55 -8.84 -22.78 -13.54
C PRO A 55 -7.40 -23.17 -13.16
N GLU A 56 -6.63 -23.73 -14.09
CA GLU A 56 -5.23 -24.10 -13.90
C GLU A 56 -4.25 -22.90 -13.78
N ASN A 57 -4.68 -21.70 -14.16
CA ASN A 57 -3.83 -20.51 -14.20
C ASN A 57 -3.83 -19.71 -12.88
N GLY A 58 -4.63 -20.06 -11.86
CA GLY A 58 -4.77 -19.21 -10.68
C GLY A 58 -3.45 -18.92 -9.97
N LYS A 59 -2.55 -19.90 -9.86
CA LYS A 59 -1.20 -19.69 -9.32
C LYS A 59 -0.36 -18.72 -10.16
N LYS A 60 -0.47 -18.80 -11.48
CA LYS A 60 0.26 -17.90 -12.41
C LYS A 60 -0.30 -16.48 -12.33
N ILE A 61 -1.60 -16.33 -12.18
CA ILE A 61 -2.28 -15.03 -12.02
C ILE A 61 -1.84 -14.40 -10.71
N SER A 62 -1.94 -15.11 -9.58
CA SER A 62 -1.55 -14.56 -8.27
C SER A 62 -0.09 -14.07 -8.25
N GLN A 63 0.83 -14.85 -8.79
CA GLN A 63 2.25 -14.48 -8.88
C GLN A 63 2.50 -13.23 -9.74
N LYS A 64 1.73 -13.03 -10.82
CA LYS A 64 1.87 -11.87 -11.69
C LYS A 64 1.22 -10.60 -11.10
N THR A 65 0.17 -10.77 -10.29
CA THR A 65 -0.58 -9.68 -9.67
C THR A 65 0.09 -9.17 -8.38
N LEU A 66 1.00 -9.92 -7.78
CA LEU A 66 1.81 -9.43 -6.67
C LEU A 66 2.46 -8.09 -7.03
N VAL A 67 2.35 -7.12 -6.11
CA VAL A 67 2.97 -5.79 -6.29
C VAL A 67 4.43 -6.01 -6.64
N LYS A 68 4.81 -5.56 -7.85
CA LYS A 68 6.19 -5.70 -8.30
C LYS A 68 7.07 -4.91 -7.35
N ARG A 69 8.13 -5.54 -6.85
CA ARG A 69 9.12 -4.91 -5.95
C ARG A 69 9.59 -3.54 -6.45
N ILE A 70 9.66 -3.37 -7.78
CA ILE A 70 10.01 -2.13 -8.46
C ILE A 70 9.00 -1.00 -8.16
N THR A 71 7.70 -1.26 -8.25
CA THR A 71 6.66 -0.25 -7.98
C THR A 71 6.68 0.20 -6.53
N PHE A 72 6.88 -0.75 -5.60
CA PHE A 72 7.07 -0.43 -4.19
C PHE A 72 8.33 0.42 -3.96
N GLY A 73 9.45 0.02 -4.58
CA GLY A 73 10.71 0.79 -4.50
C GLY A 73 10.56 2.22 -5.01
N ALA A 74 9.88 2.43 -6.14
CA ALA A 74 9.62 3.76 -6.68
C ALA A 74 8.79 4.64 -5.71
N ALA A 75 7.76 4.06 -5.09
CA ALA A 75 6.95 4.77 -4.09
C ALA A 75 7.78 5.17 -2.86
N VAL A 76 8.66 4.28 -2.38
CA VAL A 76 9.58 4.58 -1.26
C VAL A 76 10.53 5.72 -1.61
N VAL A 77 11.13 5.71 -2.80
CA VAL A 77 12.02 6.79 -3.24
C VAL A 77 11.27 8.13 -3.32
N GLY A 78 10.05 8.13 -3.86
CA GLY A 78 9.19 9.32 -3.88
C GLY A 78 8.91 9.86 -2.47
N PHE A 79 8.58 8.97 -1.53
CA PHE A 79 8.37 9.33 -0.13
C PHE A 79 9.63 9.94 0.50
N MET A 80 10.80 9.32 0.32
CA MET A 80 12.06 9.85 0.86
C MET A 80 12.39 11.23 0.29
N LYS A 81 12.15 11.45 -1.02
CA LYS A 81 12.38 12.76 -1.65
C LYS A 81 11.48 13.84 -1.02
N THR A 82 10.20 13.53 -0.81
CA THR A 82 9.27 14.45 -0.14
C THR A 82 9.72 14.74 1.28
N LEU A 83 10.14 13.72 2.04
CA LEU A 83 10.61 13.88 3.40
C LEU A 83 11.85 14.79 3.49
N ILE A 84 12.84 14.57 2.61
CA ILE A 84 14.05 15.39 2.55
C ILE A 84 13.71 16.83 2.19
N ASN A 85 12.80 17.05 1.24
CA ASN A 85 12.36 18.40 0.87
C ASN A 85 11.70 19.12 2.05
N SER A 86 10.78 18.46 2.75
CA SER A 86 10.11 19.03 3.92
C SER A 86 11.10 19.31 5.06
N LEU A 87 12.06 18.42 5.29
CA LEU A 87 13.11 18.62 6.29
C LEU A 87 14.01 19.81 5.93
N SER A 88 14.42 19.90 4.66
CA SER A 88 15.24 21.02 4.17
C SER A 88 14.49 22.35 4.32
N GLU A 89 13.21 22.39 3.95
CA GLU A 89 12.38 23.57 4.11
C GLU A 89 12.25 23.98 5.59
N TYR A 90 11.99 23.01 6.47
CA TYR A 90 11.92 23.25 7.92
C TYR A 90 13.25 23.78 8.49
N CYS A 91 14.37 23.17 8.14
CA CYS A 91 15.70 23.56 8.62
C CYS A 91 16.12 24.95 8.14
N ASN A 92 15.70 25.36 6.93
CA ASN A 92 16.05 26.67 6.40
C ASN A 92 15.17 27.80 6.96
N ARG A 93 13.90 27.51 7.29
CA ARG A 93 12.96 28.52 7.80
C ARG A 93 12.95 28.68 9.31
N THR A 94 13.24 27.62 10.05
CA THR A 94 13.18 27.65 11.51
C THR A 94 14.44 28.28 12.08
N LEU A 95 14.27 29.31 12.91
CA LEU A 95 15.37 29.98 13.61
C LEU A 95 15.46 29.45 15.05
N GLN A 96 16.69 29.16 15.48
CA GLN A 96 17.02 28.93 16.88
C GLN A 96 18.23 29.79 17.21
N GLN A 97 18.17 30.55 18.31
CA GLN A 97 19.19 31.56 18.65
C GLN A 97 19.50 32.54 17.49
N ASN A 98 18.46 33.00 16.78
CA ASN A 98 18.55 33.86 15.59
C ASN A 98 19.35 33.29 14.40
N LEU A 99 19.65 31.99 14.40
CA LEU A 99 20.30 31.30 13.31
C LEU A 99 19.35 30.24 12.72
N PRO A 100 19.26 30.12 11.39
CA PRO A 100 18.58 28.98 10.78
C PRO A 100 19.17 27.67 11.27
N LEU A 101 18.31 26.69 11.54
CA LEU A 101 18.70 25.34 11.95
C LEU A 101 19.72 24.72 10.97
N ALA A 102 19.56 24.97 9.66
CA ALA A 102 20.50 24.51 8.63
C ALA A 102 21.96 25.00 8.84
N LYS A 103 22.17 26.11 9.57
CA LYS A 103 23.51 26.65 9.87
C LYS A 103 24.12 26.04 11.13
N MET A 104 23.38 25.28 11.92
CA MET A 104 23.87 24.65 13.15
C MET A 104 24.64 23.36 12.84
N ASN A 105 25.85 23.23 13.41
CA ASN A 105 26.74 22.09 13.14
C ASN A 105 26.14 20.73 13.53
N ALA A 106 25.28 20.67 14.55
CA ALA A 106 24.58 19.44 14.95
C ALA A 106 23.61 18.91 13.88
N ILE A 107 23.12 19.78 12.99
CA ILE A 107 22.11 19.44 11.97
C ILE A 107 22.78 19.11 10.62
N LYS A 108 23.99 19.63 10.37
CA LYS A 108 24.79 19.33 9.16
C LYS A 108 25.29 17.89 9.08
N VAL A 109 25.36 17.15 10.19
CA VAL A 109 25.82 15.73 10.18
C VAL A 109 24.90 14.84 9.33
N GLY A 110 23.62 15.21 9.15
CA GLY A 110 22.70 14.50 8.26
C GLY A 110 22.93 14.72 6.77
N GLU A 111 23.64 15.78 6.37
CA GLU A 111 23.89 16.12 4.95
C GLU A 111 25.00 15.23 4.34
N TYR A 112 25.91 14.71 5.16
CA TYR A 112 26.99 13.82 4.74
C TYR A 112 26.54 12.38 4.46
N PHE A 113 25.33 11.98 4.85
CA PHE A 113 24.82 10.62 4.65
C PHE A 113 24.09 10.45 3.29
N LEU A 114 23.88 11.54 2.54
CA LEU A 114 23.15 11.58 1.28
C LEU A 114 24.01 12.00 0.07
N ARG A 115 25.34 12.07 0.23
CA ARG A 115 26.32 12.11 -0.86
C ARG A 115 27.05 10.79 -0.94
#